data_AF-A0A7W1L7X0-F1
#
_entry.id   AF-A0A7W1L7X0-F1
#
_cell.length_a   1.000
_cell.length_b   1.000
_cell.length_c   1.000
_cell.angle_alpha   90.00
_cell.angle_beta   90.00
_cell.angle_gamma   90.00
#
_symmetry.space_group_name_H-M   'P 1'
#
loop_
_entity.id
_entity.type
_entity.pdbx_description
1 polymer ?
#
loop_
_entity_poly.entity_id
_entity_poly.type
_entity_poly.pdbx_seq_one_letter_code
_entity_poly.pdbx_strand_id
1 'polypeptide(L)' 'MYLDKLFKLMADKQASDIFISCGAPINIKINGVVQPISTQPMDVESVRRIAYELMSKEQA' A
#
# COMPACT_ATOMS: atom_id res chain seq x y z
N MET A 1 10.40 -2.79 7.07
CA MET A 1 9.58 -1.58 6.79
C MET A 1 8.11 -1.97 6.80
N TYR A 2 7.19 -1.01 7.00
CA TYR A 2 5.74 -1.29 7.07
C TYR A 2 5.23 -2.04 5.83
N LEU A 3 5.76 -1.71 4.65
CA LEU A 3 5.35 -2.28 3.37
C LEU A 3 5.92 -3.68 3.07
N ASP A 4 6.98 -4.13 3.72
CA ASP A 4 7.62 -5.42 3.37
C ASP A 4 6.64 -6.60 3.46
N LYS A 5 5.79 -6.59 4.49
CA LYS A 5 4.74 -7.60 4.67
C LYS A 5 3.68 -7.53 3.57
N LEU A 6 3.35 -6.31 3.11
CA LEU A 6 2.39 -6.10 2.04
C LEU A 6 2.98 -6.52 0.69
N PHE A 7 4.24 -6.22 0.42
CA PHE A 7 4.93 -6.67 -0.78
C PHE A 7 5.08 -8.20 -0.82
N LYS A 8 5.37 -8.83 0.33
CA LYS A 8 5.36 -10.30 0.42
C LYS A 8 3.99 -10.87 0.10
N LEU A 9 2.92 -10.32 0.67
CA LEU A 9 1.54 -10.70 0.37
C LEU A 9 1.21 -10.50 -1.12
N MET A 10 1.63 -9.39 -1.72
CA MET A 10 1.44 -9.12 -3.15
C MET A 10 2.15 -10.16 -4.02
N ALA A 11 3.40 -10.50 -3.70
CA ALA A 11 4.15 -11.53 -4.42
C ALA A 11 3.45 -12.89 -4.34
N ASP A 12 2.99 -13.28 -3.14
CA ASP A 12 2.28 -14.55 -2.92
C ASP A 12 0.93 -14.60 -3.66
N LYS A 13 0.26 -13.45 -3.80
CA LYS A 13 -1.02 -13.31 -4.50
C LYS A 13 -0.89 -12.93 -5.98
N GLN A 14 0.33 -12.74 -6.49
CA GLN A 14 0.61 -12.23 -7.84
C GLN A 14 -0.12 -10.92 -8.15
N ALA A 15 -0.15 -10.00 -7.19
CA ALA A 15 -0.72 -8.68 -7.38
C ALA A 15 0.21 -7.78 -8.21
N SER A 16 -0.37 -7.01 -9.13
CA SER A 16 0.36 -6.08 -10.01
C SER A 16 0.61 -4.73 -9.35
N ASP A 17 -0.34 -4.25 -8.53
CA ASP A 17 -0.34 -2.89 -7.98
C ASP A 17 -0.81 -2.88 -6.52
N ILE A 18 -0.36 -1.88 -5.76
CA ILE A 18 -0.86 -1.53 -4.43
C ILE A 18 -1.34 -0.08 -4.44
N PHE A 19 -2.50 0.18 -3.84
CA PHE A 19 -3.10 1.50 -3.73
C PHE A 19 -3.21 1.89 -2.26
N ILE A 20 -2.62 3.03 -1.93
CA ILE A 20 -2.60 3.60 -0.59
C ILE A 20 -3.09 5.04 -0.71
N SER A 21 -4.22 5.35 -0.08
CA SER A 21 -4.86 6.67 -0.15
C SER A 21 -5.61 6.98 1.15
N CYS A 22 -5.67 8.26 1.51
CA CYS A 22 -6.37 8.73 2.70
C CYS A 22 -7.87 8.42 2.60
N GLY A 23 -8.46 7.91 3.69
CA GLY A 23 -9.88 7.58 3.77
C GLY A 23 -10.29 6.30 3.04
N ALA A 24 -9.35 5.60 2.39
CA ALA A 24 -9.58 4.30 1.76
C ALA A 24 -8.79 3.20 2.49
N PRO A 25 -9.28 1.94 2.50
CA PRO A 25 -8.45 0.81 2.89
C PRO A 25 -7.31 0.62 1.90
N ILE A 26 -6.30 -0.16 2.29
CA ILE A 26 -5.25 -0.57 1.36
C ILE A 26 -5.86 -1.56 0.37
N ASN A 27 -5.70 -1.27 -0.92
CA ASN A 27 -6.15 -2.15 -2.00
C ASN A 27 -4.96 -2.71 -2.78
N ILE A 28 -5.13 -3.89 -3.34
CA ILE A 28 -4.20 -4.47 -4.33
C ILE A 28 -4.96 -4.84 -5.59
N LYS A 29 -4.27 -4.85 -6.74
CA LYS A 29 -4.84 -5.31 -8.00
C LYS A 29 -4.30 -6.69 -8.36
N ILE A 30 -5.19 -7.64 -8.63
CA ILE A 30 -4.85 -9.00 -9.09
C ILE A 30 -5.65 -9.25 -10.35
N ASN A 31 -4.98 -9.62 -11.44
CA ASN A 31 -5.62 -9.95 -12.73
C ASN A 31 -6.65 -8.89 -13.21
N GLY A 32 -6.33 -7.61 -13.03
CA GLY A 32 -7.21 -6.52 -13.43
C GLY A 32 -8.22 -6.05 -12.39
N VAL A 33 -8.45 -6.82 -11.32
CA VAL A 33 -9.45 -6.52 -10.28
C VAL A 33 -8.79 -5.88 -9.07
N VAL A 34 -9.28 -4.70 -8.67
CA VAL A 34 -8.86 -4.01 -7.44
C VAL A 34 -9.69 -4.51 -6.27
N GLN A 35 -9.03 -4.93 -5.20
CA GLN A 35 -9.70 -5.45 -4.00
C GLN A 35 -8.98 -5.03 -2.70
N PRO A 36 -9.72 -4.83 -1.60
CA PRO A 36 -9.13 -4.45 -0.32
C PRO A 36 -8.41 -5.63 0.33
N ILE A 37 -7.30 -5.36 1.02
CA ILE A 37 -6.59 -6.34 1.86
C ILE A 37 -6.73 -6.05 3.36
N SER A 38 -7.27 -4.89 3.70
CA SER A 38 -7.69 -4.51 5.04
C SER A 38 -9.08 -3.86 4.96
N THR A 39 -9.79 -3.81 6.09
CA THR A 39 -11.06 -3.10 6.20
C THR A 39 -10.89 -1.69 6.77
N GLN A 40 -9.75 -1.41 7.39
CA GLN A 40 -9.47 -0.15 8.05
C GLN A 40 -9.08 0.94 7.04
N PRO A 41 -9.84 2.06 6.96
CA PRO A 41 -9.42 3.23 6.21
C PRO A 41 -8.11 3.82 6.74
N MET A 42 -7.26 4.25 5.83
CA MET A 42 -5.97 4.87 6.15
C MET A 42 -6.17 6.35 6.54
N ASP A 43 -5.56 6.78 7.64
CA ASP A 43 -5.50 8.19 7.99
C ASP A 43 -4.37 8.93 7.24
N VAL A 44 -4.42 10.26 7.27
CA VAL A 44 -3.47 11.12 6.52
C VAL A 44 -2.04 10.98 7.03
N GLU A 45 -1.84 10.80 8.34
CA GLU A 45 -0.52 10.65 8.93
C GLU A 45 0.15 9.34 8.51
N SER A 46 -0.62 8.25 8.55
CA SER A 46 -0.21 6.92 8.12
C SER A 46 0.18 6.90 6.63
N VAL A 47 -0.65 7.46 5.75
CA VAL A 47 -0.34 7.53 4.30
C VAL A 47 0.93 8.33 4.05
N ARG A 48 1.07 9.49 4.69
CA ARG A 48 2.27 10.34 4.57
C ARG A 48 3.51 9.57 5.03
N ARG A 49 3.46 8.97 6.22
CA ARG A 49 4.58 8.20 6.76
C ARG A 49 5.03 7.10 5.79
N ILE A 50 4.10 6.35 5.22
CA ILE A 50 4.40 5.29 4.25
C ILE A 50 5.09 5.85 3.00
N ALA A 51 4.59 6.96 2.46
CA ALA A 51 5.18 7.59 1.28
C ALA A 51 6.62 8.04 1.54
N TYR A 52 6.88 8.70 2.67
CA TYR A 52 8.22 9.15 3.06
C TYR A 52 9.16 8.00 3.41
N GLU A 53 8.67 6.91 4.01
CA GLU A 53 9.49 5.71 4.25
C GLU A 53 9.98 5.05 2.95
N LEU A 54 9.26 5.23 1.83
CA LEU A 54 9.66 4.72 0.51
C LEU A 54 10.68 5.59 -0.23
N MET A 55 10.81 6.86 0.17
CA MET A 55 11.60 7.86 -0.55
C MET A 55 13.04 7.91 -0.02
N SER A 56 14.01 8.14 -0.91
CA SER A 56 15.32 8.64 -0.50
C SER A 56 15.20 10.07 0.05
N LYS A 57 16.27 10.58 0.66
CA LYS A 57 16.30 11.98 1.15
C LYS A 57 16.03 13.00 0.06
N GLU A 58 16.46 12.71 -1.16
CA GLU A 58 16.29 13.57 -2.34
C GLU A 58 14.87 13.49 -2.94
N GLN A 59 14.11 12.43 -2.62
CA GLN A 59 12.75 12.21 -3.11
C GLN A 59 11.66 12.72 -2.14
N ALA A 60 12.01 12.95 -0.89
CA ALA A 60 11.16 13.37 0.23
C ALA A 60 10.98 14.90 0.31
#